data_AF-A0A9K3D571-F1
#
_entry.id   AF-A0A9K3D571-F1
#
_cell.length_a   1.000
_cell.length_b   1.000
_cell.length_c   1.000
_cell.angle_alpha   90.00
_cell.angle_beta   90.00
_cell.angle_gamma   90.00
#
_symmetry.space_group_name_H-M   'P 1'
#
loop_
_entity.id
_entity.type
_entity.pdbx_description
1 polymer ?
#
loop_
_entity_poly.entity_id
_entity_poly.type
_entity_poly.pdbx_seq_one_letter_code
_entity_poly.pdbx_strand_id
1 'polypeptide(L)'
;SLNHPCIVSREELDTIVRESDKQRFSVITIGDTDIIRANQGHSIPVDLGLVPCTPPDTLYHGTIDRFHSSIAEQGLTKQSRHHVHLSESWDTAVQVGRRRQGGLVMLK
;
A
#
# COMPACT_ATOMS: atom_id res chain seq x y z
N SER A 1 1.49 -35.49 -14.91
CA SER A 1 0.25 -34.84 -15.39
C SER A 1 -0.57 -34.37 -14.21
N LEU A 2 -0.65 -33.05 -13.99
CA LEU A 2 -1.64 -32.45 -13.09
C LEU A 2 -2.21 -31.21 -13.79
N ASN A 3 -3.01 -31.44 -14.83
CA ASN A 3 -3.98 -30.45 -15.28
C ASN A 3 -5.09 -30.43 -14.23
N HIS A 4 -5.00 -29.54 -13.25
CA HIS A 4 -6.19 -29.07 -12.55
C HIS A 4 -6.70 -27.87 -13.36
N PRO A 5 -7.79 -28.01 -14.15
CA PRO A 5 -8.51 -26.84 -14.59
C PRO A 5 -9.15 -26.23 -13.34
N CYS A 6 -8.47 -25.26 -12.74
CA CYS A 6 -9.06 -24.42 -11.71
C CYS A 6 -10.08 -23.51 -12.42
N ILE A 7 -11.27 -24.05 -12.66
CA ILE A 7 -12.40 -23.26 -13.15
C ILE A 7 -12.96 -22.56 -11.91
N VAL A 8 -12.51 -21.33 -11.69
CA VAL A 8 -13.13 -20.44 -10.70
C VAL A 8 -14.36 -19.83 -11.39
N SER A 9 -15.53 -20.07 -10.84
CA SER A 9 -16.77 -19.43 -11.29
C SER A 9 -16.77 -17.93 -10.94
N ARG A 10 -17.62 -17.16 -11.61
CA ARG A 10 -17.73 -15.73 -11.29
C ARG A 10 -18.18 -15.49 -9.85
N GLU A 11 -19.09 -16.30 -9.36
CA GLU A 11 -19.60 -16.21 -7.98
C GLU A 11 -18.51 -16.48 -6.93
N GLU A 12 -17.64 -17.46 -7.19
CA GLU A 12 -16.48 -17.75 -6.34
C GLU A 12 -15.47 -16.61 -6.39
N LEU A 13 -15.21 -16.03 -7.57
CA LEU A 13 -14.33 -14.88 -7.72
C LEU A 13 -14.85 -13.66 -6.93
N ASP A 14 -16.13 -13.36 -7.06
CA ASP A 14 -16.78 -12.23 -6.37
C ASP A 14 -16.77 -12.43 -4.85
N THR A 15 -16.95 -13.69 -4.40
CA THR A 15 -16.83 -14.06 -2.98
C THR A 15 -15.40 -13.82 -2.46
N ILE A 16 -14.38 -14.26 -3.20
CA ILE A 16 -12.97 -14.04 -2.84
C ILE A 16 -12.65 -12.55 -2.76
N VAL A 17 -13.14 -11.75 -3.71
CA VAL A 17 -12.92 -10.29 -3.72
C VAL A 17 -13.59 -9.65 -2.49
N ARG A 18 -14.87 -9.98 -2.24
CA ARG A 18 -15.67 -9.46 -1.12
C ARG A 18 -15.08 -9.80 0.24
N GLU A 19 -14.61 -11.04 0.41
CA GLU A 19 -14.10 -11.57 1.68
C GLU A 19 -12.60 -11.37 1.88
N SER A 20 -11.91 -10.77 0.90
CA SER A 20 -10.47 -10.54 1.02
C SER A 20 -10.16 -9.57 2.17
N ASP A 21 -9.38 -10.05 3.15
CA ASP A 21 -8.88 -9.23 4.24
C ASP A 21 -8.16 -8.00 3.73
N LYS A 22 -8.62 -6.81 4.13
CA LYS A 22 -8.07 -5.50 3.71
C LYS A 22 -8.30 -5.19 2.23
N GLN A 23 -9.34 -5.76 1.60
CA GLN A 23 -9.74 -5.45 0.22
C GLN A 23 -8.58 -5.59 -0.76
N ARG A 24 -7.93 -6.77 -0.76
CA ARG A 24 -6.70 -7.00 -1.55
C ARG A 24 -6.94 -7.02 -3.04
N PHE A 25 -8.17 -7.28 -3.47
CA PHE A 25 -8.53 -7.43 -4.87
C PHE A 25 -9.69 -6.50 -5.22
N SER A 26 -9.78 -6.13 -6.50
CA SER A 26 -10.95 -5.45 -7.07
C SER A 26 -11.20 -5.96 -8.49
N VAL A 27 -12.47 -6.00 -8.90
CA VAL A 27 -12.86 -6.24 -10.29
C VAL A 27 -13.30 -4.90 -10.89
N ILE A 28 -12.78 -4.58 -12.08
CA ILE A 28 -13.18 -3.43 -12.88
C ILE A 28 -13.63 -3.91 -14.26
N THR A 29 -14.52 -3.17 -14.90
CA THR A 29 -14.97 -3.47 -16.28
C THR A 29 -14.34 -2.47 -17.24
N ILE A 30 -13.65 -2.95 -18.27
CA ILE A 30 -13.12 -2.14 -19.37
C ILE A 30 -13.78 -2.61 -20.67
N GLY A 31 -14.65 -1.76 -21.23
CA GLY A 31 -15.52 -2.15 -22.34
C GLY A 31 -16.49 -3.25 -21.89
N ASP A 32 -16.49 -4.39 -22.59
CA ASP A 32 -17.30 -5.57 -22.25
C ASP A 32 -16.51 -6.64 -21.47
N THR A 33 -15.32 -6.29 -20.95
CA THR A 33 -14.41 -7.24 -20.29
C THR A 33 -14.20 -6.88 -18.83
N ASP A 34 -14.43 -7.86 -17.94
CA ASP A 34 -14.10 -7.74 -16.53
C ASP A 34 -12.65 -8.15 -16.25
N ILE A 35 -11.98 -7.33 -15.45
CA ILE A 35 -10.57 -7.45 -15.12
C ILE A 35 -10.43 -7.45 -13.60
N ILE A 36 -9.79 -8.48 -13.05
CA ILE A 36 -9.39 -8.51 -11.65
C ILE A 36 -7.99 -7.90 -11.48
N ARG A 37 -7.81 -7.07 -10.44
CA ARG A 37 -6.51 -6.49 -10.07
C ARG A 37 -6.22 -6.62 -8.59
N ALA A 38 -4.93 -6.64 -8.25
CA ALA A 38 -4.48 -6.50 -6.87
C ALA A 38 -4.46 -5.02 -6.45
N ASN A 39 -4.93 -4.71 -5.25
CA ASN A 39 -4.89 -3.37 -4.68
C ASN A 39 -3.60 -3.14 -3.86
N GLN A 40 -2.87 -4.21 -3.51
CA GLN A 40 -1.69 -4.18 -2.65
C GLN A 40 -0.71 -5.31 -3.03
N GLY A 41 0.57 -5.15 -2.67
CA GLY A 41 1.58 -6.22 -2.80
C GLY A 41 2.34 -6.25 -4.13
N HIS A 42 2.28 -5.17 -4.93
CA HIS A 42 3.04 -5.06 -6.17
C HIS A 42 4.56 -5.12 -5.90
N SER A 43 5.23 -6.07 -6.53
CA SER A 43 6.69 -6.17 -6.61
C SER A 43 7.25 -5.65 -7.94
N ILE A 44 6.36 -5.30 -8.88
CA ILE A 44 6.68 -4.71 -10.19
C ILE A 44 6.21 -3.25 -10.25
N PRO A 45 6.81 -2.40 -11.10
CA PRO A 45 6.30 -1.05 -11.39
C PRO A 45 4.87 -1.13 -11.91
N VAL A 46 3.90 -0.65 -11.12
CA VAL A 46 2.52 -0.46 -11.56
C VAL A 46 2.24 1.04 -11.55
N ASP A 47 1.73 1.54 -12.68
CA ASP A 47 1.17 2.89 -12.72
C ASP A 47 -0.19 2.86 -12.00
N LEU A 48 -0.23 3.47 -10.82
CA LEU A 48 -1.41 3.50 -9.97
C LEU A 48 -2.44 4.55 -10.43
N GLY A 49 -2.13 5.36 -11.45
CA GLY A 49 -3.03 6.41 -11.94
C GLY A 49 -3.32 7.47 -10.88
N LEU A 50 -2.40 7.70 -9.94
CA LEU A 50 -2.58 8.68 -8.88
C LEU A 50 -2.57 10.08 -9.46
N VAL A 51 -3.67 10.81 -9.27
CA VAL A 51 -3.77 12.22 -9.68
C VAL A 51 -3.05 13.08 -8.64
N PRO A 52 -2.12 13.96 -9.05
CA PRO A 52 -1.52 14.92 -8.14
C PRO A 52 -2.59 15.75 -7.43
N CYS A 53 -2.47 15.90 -6.12
CA CYS A 53 -3.35 16.74 -5.31
C CYS A 53 -2.51 17.69 -4.44
N THR A 54 -3.13 18.78 -4.00
CA THR A 54 -2.51 19.69 -3.04
C THR A 54 -2.47 19.01 -1.67
N PRO A 55 -1.30 18.83 -1.05
CA PRO A 55 -1.21 18.22 0.28
C PRO A 55 -1.75 19.18 1.35
N PRO A 56 -2.22 18.66 2.49
CA PRO A 56 -2.50 19.48 3.67
C PRO A 56 -1.24 20.17 4.21
N ASP A 57 -1.42 21.21 5.03
CA ASP A 57 -0.31 21.97 5.66
C ASP A 57 0.60 21.12 6.55
N THR A 58 0.12 19.97 7.01
CA THR A 58 0.86 19.08 7.89
C THR A 58 0.62 17.63 7.54
N LEU A 59 1.72 16.89 7.43
CA LEU A 59 1.75 15.45 7.25
C LEU A 59 2.76 14.87 8.24
N TYR A 60 2.60 13.59 8.57
CA TYR A 60 3.38 12.89 9.57
C TYR A 60 4.03 11.64 9.00
N HIS A 61 5.25 11.35 9.45
CA HIS A 61 5.95 10.12 9.14
C HIS A 61 6.47 9.46 10.42
N GLY A 62 5.95 8.28 10.74
CA GLY A 62 6.42 7.46 11.84
C GLY A 62 7.54 6.52 11.41
N THR A 63 8.69 6.63 12.06
CA THR A 63 9.88 5.79 11.83
C THR A 63 10.48 5.35 13.16
N ILE A 64 11.66 4.74 13.13
CA ILE A 64 12.40 4.34 14.33
C ILE A 64 13.79 4.98 14.36
N ASP A 65 14.32 5.15 15.56
CA ASP A 65 15.61 5.76 15.90
C ASP A 65 16.77 5.40 14.95
N ARG A 66 16.92 4.12 14.60
CA ARG A 66 18.00 3.64 13.72
C ARG A 66 17.98 4.27 12.33
N PHE A 67 16.85 4.81 11.90
CA PHE A 67 16.71 5.49 10.60
C PHE A 67 16.79 7.00 10.70
N HIS A 68 16.78 7.58 11.91
CA HIS A 68 16.77 9.03 12.10
C HIS A 68 17.98 9.71 11.43
N SER A 69 19.19 9.21 11.67
CA SER A 69 20.41 9.81 11.09
C SER A 69 20.40 9.76 9.56
N SER A 70 20.02 8.63 8.97
CA SER A 70 19.93 8.51 7.51
C SER A 70 18.88 9.44 6.91
N ILE A 71 17.73 9.62 7.58
CA ILE A 71 16.68 10.54 7.12
C ILE A 71 17.13 11.99 7.26
N ALA A 72 17.88 12.34 8.30
CA ALA A 72 18.41 13.69 8.48
C ALA A 72 19.42 14.06 7.38
N GLU A 73 20.23 13.09 6.92
CA GLU A 73 21.22 13.30 5.86
C GLU A 73 20.63 13.27 4.44
N GLN A 74 19.70 12.35 4.18
CA GLN A 74 19.24 12.02 2.81
C GLN A 74 17.80 12.46 2.54
N GLY A 75 17.08 12.93 3.56
CA GLY A 75 15.64 13.13 3.50
C GLY A 75 14.85 11.81 3.49
N LEU A 76 13.53 11.93 3.36
CA LEU A 76 12.66 10.76 3.22
C LEU A 76 12.77 10.18 1.81
N THR A 77 13.11 8.89 1.73
CA THR A 77 13.16 8.16 0.46
C THR A 77 12.09 7.07 0.43
N LYS A 78 11.62 6.74 -0.78
CA LYS A 78 10.60 5.70 -0.99
C LYS A 78 11.07 4.28 -0.62
N GLN A 79 12.37 4.07 -0.47
CA GLN A 79 12.98 2.76 -0.25
C GLN A 79 12.48 1.76 -1.32
N SER A 80 12.04 0.57 -0.92
CA SER A 80 11.46 -0.45 -1.81
C SER A 80 10.02 -0.17 -2.27
N ARG A 81 9.44 0.99 -1.93
CA ARG A 81 8.08 1.39 -2.34
C ARG A 81 8.09 2.26 -3.60
N HIS A 82 6.89 2.52 -4.13
CA HIS A 82 6.68 3.44 -5.25
C HIS A 82 6.79 4.91 -4.82
N HIS A 83 6.32 5.25 -3.62
CA HIS A 83 6.36 6.60 -3.07
C HIS A 83 6.68 6.59 -1.57
N VAL A 84 7.04 7.76 -1.02
CA VAL A 84 7.09 7.97 0.43
C VAL A 84 5.65 7.97 0.94
N HIS A 85 5.41 7.22 2.03
CA HIS A 85 4.11 7.21 2.69
C HIS A 85 4.11 8.20 3.85
N LEU A 86 3.18 9.15 3.78
CA LEU A 86 2.90 10.14 4.80
C LEU A 86 1.47 9.94 5.31
N SER A 87 1.19 10.36 6.54
CA SER A 87 -0.15 10.29 7.12
C SER A 87 -0.61 11.68 7.56
N GLU A 88 -1.87 11.99 7.32
CA GLU A 88 -2.53 13.18 7.88
C GLU A 88 -2.83 13.01 9.37
N SER A 89 -2.85 11.77 9.87
CA SER A 89 -3.18 11.43 11.25
C SER A 89 -1.92 11.07 12.03
N TRP A 90 -1.67 11.80 13.12
CA TRP A 90 -0.60 11.50 14.07
C TRP A 90 -0.69 10.06 14.59
N ASP A 91 -1.87 9.63 15.04
CA ASP A 91 -2.10 8.28 15.58
C ASP A 91 -1.80 7.20 14.55
N THR A 92 -2.17 7.43 13.29
CA THR A 92 -1.87 6.52 12.19
C THR A 92 -0.37 6.43 11.94
N ALA A 93 0.34 7.55 11.93
CA ALA A 93 1.79 7.57 11.81
C ALA A 93 2.49 6.84 12.98
N VAL A 94 2.02 7.02 14.21
CA VAL A 94 2.50 6.29 15.40
C VAL A 94 2.32 4.77 15.22
N GLN A 95 1.12 4.33 14.81
CA GLN A 95 0.84 2.92 14.56
C GLN A 95 1.75 2.33 13.48
N VAL A 96 2.02 3.08 12.40
CA VAL A 96 2.93 2.67 11.33
C VAL A 96 4.36 2.56 11.82
N GLY A 97 4.86 3.55 12.57
CA GLY A 97 6.23 3.53 13.12
C GLY A 97 6.46 2.36 14.08
N ARG A 98 5.47 2.06 14.93
CA ARG A 98 5.50 0.94 15.88
C ARG A 98 5.46 -0.46 15.25
N ARG A 99 5.26 -0.58 13.93
CA ARG A 99 5.36 -1.88 13.23
C ARG A 99 6.79 -2.44 13.23
N ARG A 100 7.79 -1.59 13.48
CA ARG A 100 9.20 -1.99 13.56
C ARG A 100 9.69 -1.93 15.00
N GLN A 101 10.58 -2.84 15.37
CA GLN A 101 11.24 -2.84 16.68
C GLN A 101 12.25 -1.68 16.74
N GLY A 102 12.20 -0.88 17.81
CA GLY A 102 13.08 0.27 18.04
C GLY A 102 12.36 1.43 18.74
N GLY A 103 13.11 2.48 19.07
CA GLY A 103 12.53 3.71 19.62
C GLY A 103 11.74 4.46 18.55
N LEU A 104 10.46 4.74 18.80
CA LEU A 104 9.61 5.48 17.85
C LEU A 104 10.14 6.92 17.67
N VAL A 105 10.25 7.35 16.42
CA VAL A 105 10.56 8.74 16.05
C VAL A 105 9.47 9.26 15.13
N MET A 106 9.01 10.48 15.41
CA MET A 106 7.96 11.15 14.64
C MET A 106 8.55 12.34 13.89
N LEU A 107 8.32 12.37 12.58
CA LEU A 107 8.68 13.49 11.71
C LEU A 107 7.40 14.22 11.28
N LYS A 108 7.48 15.54 11.21
CA LYS A 108 6.43 16.47 10.77
C LYS A 108 7.02 17.41 9.73
#